data_AF-A0A2N2DVY3-F1
#
_entry.id   AF-A0A2N2DVY3-F1
#
_cell.length_a   1.000
_cell.length_b   1.000
_cell.length_c   1.000
_cell.angle_alpha   90.00
_cell.angle_beta   90.00
_cell.angle_gamma   90.00
#
_symmetry.space_group_name_H-M   'P 1'
#
loop_
_entity.id
_entity.type
_entity.pdbx_description
1 polymer ?
#
loop_
_entity_poly.entity_id
_entity_poly.type
_entity_poly.pdbx_seq_one_letter_code
_entity_poly.pdbx_strand_id
1 'polypeptide(L)'
;KDKNDLICYVFLQDLNTLIEKMIKNGEIASYSGAEVITDERHHFKVYIRCCDSEKQTSVINYWQGIGFFIYTKSHFYKDAFSSSDQNCLQYYLFDFYTKMLKEEILIMLKGKNINPSDIDFISEYFANSQIGNMIRWTQYGIDRFGPGNLKYNYSEFARNLMLFILKDLINKC
;
A
#
# COMPACT_ATOMS: atom_id res chain seq x y z
N LYS A 1 12.48 6.21 -23.22
CA LYS A 1 11.85 5.77 -21.95
C LYS A 1 12.43 4.41 -21.63
N ASP A 2 12.94 4.23 -20.41
CA ASP A 2 13.56 2.97 -19.96
C ASP A 2 12.48 1.90 -19.70
N LYS A 3 12.85 0.62 -19.82
CA LYS A 3 12.02 -0.55 -19.50
C LYS A 3 11.46 -0.44 -18.07
N ASN A 4 12.29 0.04 -17.14
CA ASN A 4 11.92 0.23 -15.73
C ASN A 4 10.79 1.27 -15.56
N ASP A 5 10.89 2.41 -16.26
CA ASP A 5 9.84 3.43 -16.24
C ASP A 5 8.52 2.88 -16.78
N LEU A 6 8.58 2.04 -17.81
CA LEU A 6 7.38 1.42 -18.39
C LEU A 6 6.70 0.46 -17.40
N ILE A 7 7.47 -0.32 -16.64
CA ILE A 7 6.92 -1.23 -15.62
C ILE A 7 6.19 -0.44 -14.53
N CYS A 8 6.83 0.61 -13.99
CA CYS A 8 6.20 1.48 -12.99
C CYS A 8 4.96 2.16 -13.55
N TYR A 9 5.00 2.64 -14.80
CA TYR A 9 3.86 3.24 -15.47
C TYR A 9 2.67 2.27 -15.62
N VAL A 10 2.93 1.01 -16.01
CA VAL A 10 1.87 -0.01 -16.11
C VAL A 10 1.25 -0.28 -14.75
N PHE A 11 2.06 -0.42 -13.70
CA PHE A 11 1.57 -0.60 -12.33
C PHE A 11 0.69 0.57 -11.89
N LEU A 12 1.13 1.80 -12.16
CA LEU A 12 0.39 3.02 -11.85
C LEU A 12 -0.96 3.10 -12.56
N GLN A 13 -1.02 2.71 -13.83
CA GLN A 13 -2.28 2.64 -14.58
C GLN A 13 -3.26 1.61 -13.99
N ASP A 14 -2.75 0.45 -13.61
CA ASP A 14 -3.55 -0.59 -12.94
C ASP A 14 -4.07 -0.09 -11.58
N LEU A 15 -3.22 0.61 -10.84
CA LEU A 15 -3.57 1.17 -9.55
C LEU A 15 -4.66 2.26 -9.66
N ASN A 16 -4.57 3.15 -10.65
CA ASN A 16 -5.62 4.16 -10.87
C ASN A 16 -6.94 3.51 -11.24
N THR A 17 -6.90 2.51 -12.12
CA THR A 17 -8.10 1.75 -12.52
C THR A 17 -8.76 1.09 -11.30
N LEU A 18 -7.96 0.56 -10.37
CA LEU A 18 -8.44 0.04 -9.08
C LEU A 18 -9.17 1.13 -8.29
N ILE A 19 -8.50 2.25 -8.05
CA ILE A 19 -9.00 3.34 -7.21
C ILE A 19 -10.30 3.90 -7.80
N GLU A 20 -10.35 4.15 -9.11
CA GLU A 20 -11.55 4.62 -9.80
C GLU A 20 -12.72 3.64 -9.65
N LYS A 21 -12.45 2.34 -9.79
CA LYS A 21 -13.48 1.29 -9.60
C LYS A 21 -13.97 1.25 -8.15
N MET A 22 -13.07 1.31 -7.18
CA MET A 22 -13.42 1.33 -5.76
C MET A 22 -14.23 2.58 -5.40
N ILE A 23 -13.90 3.73 -5.98
CA ILE A 23 -14.67 4.98 -5.85
C ILE A 23 -16.07 4.81 -6.43
N LYS A 24 -16.16 4.33 -7.67
CA LYS A 24 -17.45 4.10 -8.36
C LYS A 24 -18.35 3.12 -7.60
N ASN A 25 -17.76 2.10 -6.99
CA ASN A 25 -18.47 1.11 -6.19
C ASN A 25 -18.83 1.58 -4.77
N GLY A 26 -18.38 2.78 -4.36
CA GLY A 26 -18.58 3.29 -3.00
C GLY A 26 -17.78 2.55 -1.92
N GLU A 27 -16.81 1.72 -2.32
CA GLU A 27 -15.89 0.99 -1.43
C GLU A 27 -14.87 1.94 -0.79
N ILE A 28 -14.49 2.97 -1.55
CA ILE A 28 -13.79 4.16 -1.12
C ILE A 28 -14.71 5.31 -1.55
N ALA A 29 -14.90 6.37 -0.75
CA ALA A 29 -15.68 7.50 -1.27
C ALA A 29 -14.77 8.48 -2.03
N SER A 30 -15.34 9.18 -3.01
CA SER A 30 -14.67 10.31 -3.66
C SER A 30 -14.56 11.45 -2.65
N TYR A 31 -13.36 11.84 -2.23
CA TYR A 31 -13.20 12.84 -1.17
C TYR A 31 -12.50 14.12 -1.63
N SER A 32 -13.20 15.24 -1.42
CA SER A 32 -12.66 16.59 -1.28
C SER A 32 -11.92 16.68 0.06
N GLY A 33 -10.59 16.61 0.08
CA GLY A 33 -9.77 16.74 1.29
C GLY A 33 -8.83 15.56 1.58
N ALA A 34 -8.75 14.55 0.71
CA ALA A 34 -7.61 13.63 0.73
C ALA A 34 -6.34 14.40 0.35
N GLU A 35 -5.24 14.21 1.08
CA GLU A 35 -3.94 14.60 0.56
C GLU A 35 -3.66 13.75 -0.67
N VAL A 36 -3.48 14.43 -1.79
CA VAL A 36 -3.09 13.79 -3.03
C VAL A 36 -1.60 13.54 -2.91
N ILE A 37 -1.22 12.30 -2.60
CA ILE A 37 0.16 11.89 -2.82
C ILE A 37 0.31 11.85 -4.33
N THR A 38 0.98 12.88 -4.83
CA THR A 38 1.25 13.02 -6.25
C THR A 38 2.61 12.40 -6.51
N ASP A 39 2.68 11.37 -7.35
CA ASP A 39 3.98 11.00 -7.91
C ASP A 39 4.38 12.09 -8.91
N GLU A 40 5.29 12.97 -8.50
CA GLU A 40 5.78 14.08 -9.32
C GLU A 40 6.40 13.62 -10.64
N ARG A 41 6.91 12.38 -10.72
CA ARG A 41 7.52 11.84 -11.95
C ARG A 41 6.51 11.43 -13.00
N HIS A 42 5.29 11.10 -12.58
CA HIS A 42 4.27 10.54 -13.46
C HIS A 42 2.92 11.28 -13.41
N HIS A 43 2.81 12.34 -12.61
CA HIS A 43 1.61 13.16 -12.40
C HIS A 43 0.37 12.36 -11.97
N PHE A 44 0.56 11.24 -11.27
CA PHE A 44 -0.57 10.43 -10.79
C PHE A 44 -1.03 10.88 -9.41
N LYS A 45 -2.35 10.94 -9.24
CA LYS A 45 -3.01 11.30 -7.99
C LYS A 45 -3.49 10.03 -7.31
N VAL A 46 -2.80 9.59 -6.26
CA VAL A 46 -3.31 8.49 -5.43
C VAL A 46 -4.10 9.09 -4.26
N TYR A 47 -5.37 8.73 -4.17
CA TYR A 47 -6.28 9.20 -3.14
C TYR A 47 -6.29 8.21 -1.99
N ILE A 48 -5.76 8.60 -0.83
CA ILE A 48 -5.89 7.83 0.40
C ILE A 48 -6.75 8.63 1.36
N ARG A 49 -7.88 8.04 1.76
CA ARG A 49 -8.60 8.46 2.96
C ARG A 49 -8.36 7.45 4.06
N CYS A 50 -7.66 7.85 5.11
CA CYS A 50 -7.84 7.26 6.43
C CYS A 50 -9.02 7.97 7.09
N CYS A 51 -10.18 7.31 7.09
CA CYS A 51 -11.34 7.82 7.80
C CYS A 51 -11.15 7.55 9.30
N ASP A 52 -11.80 8.36 10.13
CA ASP A 52 -12.06 8.03 11.54
C ASP A 52 -12.47 6.55 11.69
N SER A 53 -12.07 5.98 12.82
CA SER A 53 -12.03 4.58 13.28
C SER A 53 -13.12 3.59 12.87
N GLU A 54 -14.18 4.01 12.19
CA GLU A 54 -15.37 3.22 11.83
C GLU A 54 -15.41 2.72 10.37
N LYS A 55 -14.49 3.16 9.48
CA LYS A 55 -14.40 2.63 8.09
C LYS A 55 -13.06 1.96 7.78
N GLN A 56 -12.66 1.03 8.65
CA GLN A 56 -11.44 0.20 8.60
C GLN A 56 -11.29 -0.66 7.34
N THR A 57 -12.38 -0.83 6.57
CA THR A 57 -12.48 -1.68 5.39
C THR A 57 -11.69 -1.17 4.17
N SER A 58 -11.39 0.14 4.06
CA SER A 58 -10.84 0.73 2.83
C SER A 58 -9.40 0.30 2.51
N VAL A 59 -8.49 0.31 3.50
CA VAL A 59 -7.07 -0.04 3.31
C VAL A 59 -6.89 -1.56 3.08
N ILE A 60 -7.68 -2.37 3.78
CA ILE A 60 -7.68 -3.83 3.60
C ILE A 60 -8.21 -4.19 2.20
N ASN A 61 -9.27 -3.52 1.74
CA ASN A 61 -9.81 -3.72 0.41
C ASN A 61 -8.87 -3.19 -0.69
N TYR A 62 -8.12 -2.12 -0.42
CA TYR A 62 -7.10 -1.58 -1.32
C TYR A 62 -5.99 -2.61 -1.58
N TRP A 63 -5.44 -3.22 -0.53
CA TRP A 63 -4.44 -4.26 -0.66
C TRP A 63 -4.93 -5.53 -1.34
N GLN A 64 -6.15 -5.94 -1.02
CA GLN A 64 -6.80 -7.03 -1.73
C GLN A 64 -6.94 -6.70 -3.22
N GLY A 65 -7.31 -5.45 -3.55
CA GLY A 65 -7.41 -4.94 -4.91
C GLY A 65 -6.08 -5.03 -5.66
N ILE A 66 -4.98 -4.55 -5.07
CA ILE A 66 -3.64 -4.68 -5.65
C ILE A 66 -3.30 -6.16 -5.90
N GLY A 67 -3.56 -7.02 -4.91
CA GLY A 67 -3.38 -8.47 -5.05
C GLY A 67 -4.15 -9.06 -6.23
N PHE A 68 -5.39 -8.62 -6.47
CA PHE A 68 -6.18 -9.04 -7.63
C PHE A 68 -5.58 -8.59 -8.98
N PHE A 69 -5.05 -7.37 -9.08
CA PHE A 69 -4.38 -6.92 -10.31
C PHE A 69 -3.11 -7.73 -10.58
N ILE A 70 -2.30 -7.94 -9.55
CA ILE A 70 -1.12 -8.78 -9.64
C ILE A 70 -1.49 -10.21 -10.06
N TYR A 71 -2.57 -10.76 -9.51
CA TYR A 71 -3.08 -12.09 -9.86
C TYR A 71 -3.56 -12.18 -11.31
N THR A 72 -4.35 -11.21 -11.78
CA THR A 72 -4.91 -11.22 -13.15
C THR A 72 -3.85 -11.03 -14.23
N LYS A 73 -2.73 -10.37 -13.89
CA LYS A 73 -1.57 -10.19 -14.77
C LYS A 73 -0.33 -10.91 -14.21
N SER A 74 -0.54 -12.12 -13.67
CA SER A 74 0.49 -12.86 -12.91
C SER A 74 1.80 -13.06 -13.67
N HIS A 75 1.76 -13.38 -14.97
CA HIS A 75 2.97 -13.51 -15.79
C HIS A 75 3.79 -12.21 -15.83
N PHE A 76 3.15 -11.09 -16.13
CA PHE A 76 3.81 -9.78 -16.18
C PHE A 76 4.43 -9.41 -14.83
N TYR A 77 3.68 -9.53 -13.74
CA TYR A 77 4.16 -9.12 -12.42
C TYR A 77 5.19 -10.06 -11.83
N LYS A 78 5.12 -11.37 -12.13
CA LYS A 78 6.20 -12.32 -11.81
C LYS A 78 7.50 -11.91 -12.47
N ASP A 79 7.46 -11.60 -13.76
CA ASP A 79 8.65 -11.17 -14.50
C ASP A 79 9.16 -9.82 -14.00
N ALA A 80 8.26 -8.87 -13.73
CA ALA A 80 8.60 -7.54 -13.21
C ALA A 80 9.24 -7.60 -11.81
N PHE A 81 8.82 -8.52 -10.94
CA PHE A 81 9.44 -8.70 -9.63
C PHE A 81 10.65 -9.64 -9.63
N SER A 82 10.83 -10.44 -10.67
CA SER A 82 11.96 -11.39 -10.76
C SER A 82 13.09 -10.90 -11.66
N SER A 83 12.93 -9.76 -12.34
CA SER A 83 13.97 -9.22 -13.19
C SER A 83 15.21 -8.85 -12.37
N SER A 84 16.36 -9.34 -12.80
CA SER A 84 17.67 -8.97 -12.23
C SER A 84 18.09 -7.54 -12.54
N ASP A 85 17.42 -6.91 -13.51
CA ASP A 85 17.52 -5.49 -13.78
C ASP A 85 16.87 -4.73 -12.62
N GLN A 86 17.52 -3.65 -12.14
CA GLN A 86 17.14 -2.81 -11.00
C GLN A 86 15.69 -2.97 -10.55
N ASN A 87 15.49 -3.33 -9.27
CA ASN A 87 14.22 -3.53 -8.54
C ASN A 87 13.30 -2.29 -8.49
N CYS A 88 13.07 -1.63 -9.62
CA CYS A 88 12.43 -0.34 -9.78
C CYS A 88 11.00 -0.35 -9.26
N LEU A 89 10.22 -1.39 -9.59
CA LEU A 89 8.85 -1.55 -9.11
C LEU A 89 8.81 -1.76 -7.60
N GLN A 90 9.73 -2.56 -7.05
CA GLN A 90 9.84 -2.77 -5.61
C GLN A 90 10.23 -1.48 -4.88
N TYR A 91 11.22 -0.74 -5.37
CA TYR A 91 11.61 0.55 -4.77
C TYR A 91 10.49 1.57 -4.85
N TYR A 92 9.83 1.67 -5.99
CA TYR A 92 8.67 2.53 -6.18
C TYR A 92 7.57 2.19 -5.16
N LEU A 93 7.23 0.91 -5.05
CA LEU A 93 6.22 0.42 -4.13
C LEU A 93 6.56 0.72 -2.67
N PHE A 94 7.82 0.54 -2.26
CA PHE A 94 8.26 0.88 -0.91
C PHE A 94 8.13 2.37 -0.63
N ASP A 95 8.68 3.23 -1.49
CA ASP A 95 8.63 4.69 -1.28
C ASP A 95 7.18 5.19 -1.23
N PHE A 96 6.35 4.75 -2.18
CA PHE A 96 4.93 5.09 -2.23
C PHE A 96 4.19 4.61 -0.97
N TYR A 97 4.38 3.36 -0.58
CA TYR A 97 3.62 2.75 0.51
C TYR A 97 4.07 3.26 1.90
N THR A 98 5.36 3.52 2.09
CA THR A 98 5.88 4.15 3.31
C THR A 98 5.27 5.54 3.52
N LYS A 99 5.22 6.37 2.48
CA LYS A 99 4.58 7.70 2.55
C LYS A 99 3.11 7.61 2.95
N MET A 100 2.37 6.70 2.33
CA MET A 100 0.97 6.45 2.70
C MET A 100 0.83 6.02 4.17
N LEU A 101 1.63 5.07 4.63
CA LEU A 101 1.55 4.60 6.01
C LEU A 101 1.89 5.70 7.01
N LYS A 102 2.86 6.56 6.69
CA LYS A 102 3.21 7.71 7.50
C LYS A 102 2.02 8.66 7.67
N GLU A 103 1.33 9.00 6.58
CA GLU A 103 0.11 9.81 6.66
C GLU A 103 -1.00 9.13 7.46
N GLU A 104 -1.19 7.81 7.27
CA GLU A 104 -2.15 7.04 8.05
C GLU A 104 -1.84 7.10 9.56
N ILE A 105 -0.58 6.91 9.94
CA ILE A 105 -0.11 6.99 11.33
C ILE A 105 -0.35 8.39 11.90
N LEU A 106 0.03 9.44 11.17
CA LEU A 106 -0.15 10.83 11.61
C LEU A 106 -1.63 11.15 11.88
N ILE A 107 -2.53 10.71 11.00
CA ILE A 107 -3.98 10.85 11.19
C ILE A 107 -4.44 10.09 12.45
N MET A 108 -3.98 8.85 12.64
CA MET A 108 -4.32 8.03 13.81
C MET A 108 -3.85 8.65 15.13
N LEU A 109 -2.71 9.32 15.12
CA LEU A 109 -2.13 9.97 16.29
C LEU A 109 -2.86 11.26 16.68
N LYS A 110 -3.76 11.82 15.85
CA LYS A 110 -4.61 12.99 16.15
C LYS A 110 -3.84 14.18 16.79
N GLY A 111 -2.63 14.46 16.33
CA GLY A 111 -1.80 15.57 16.82
C GLY A 111 -1.10 15.32 18.17
N LYS A 112 -1.04 14.07 18.64
CA LYS A 112 -0.19 13.69 19.78
C LYS A 112 1.29 13.93 19.45
N ASN A 113 2.05 14.38 20.43
CA ASN A 113 3.47 14.68 20.28
C ASN A 113 4.30 13.39 20.40
N ILE A 114 4.25 12.56 19.35
CA ILE A 114 5.12 11.39 19.19
C ILE A 114 6.41 11.84 18.51
N ASN A 115 7.53 11.21 18.88
CA ASN A 115 8.80 11.46 18.24
C ASN A 115 8.72 11.14 16.72
N PRO A 116 9.06 12.08 15.82
CA PRO A 116 9.06 11.83 14.38
C PRO A 116 9.85 10.59 13.94
N SER A 117 10.95 10.25 14.62
CA SER A 117 11.73 9.05 14.29
C SER A 117 10.97 7.75 14.52
N ASP A 118 10.06 7.71 15.48
CA ASP A 118 9.23 6.53 15.75
C ASP A 118 8.17 6.36 14.66
N ILE A 119 7.59 7.47 14.19
CA ILE A 119 6.64 7.48 13.07
C ILE A 119 7.33 6.96 11.80
N ASP A 120 8.53 7.47 11.50
CA ASP A 120 9.33 7.03 10.35
C ASP A 120 9.62 5.53 10.45
N PHE A 121 10.16 5.07 11.58
CA PHE A 121 10.46 3.66 11.81
C PHE A 121 9.25 2.74 11.63
N ILE A 122 8.11 3.10 12.23
CA ILE A 122 6.89 2.27 12.14
C ILE A 122 6.40 2.21 10.70
N SER A 123 6.35 3.35 10.01
CA SER A 123 5.91 3.41 8.61
C SER A 123 6.80 2.55 7.70
N GLU A 124 8.12 2.67 7.83
CA GLU A 124 9.09 1.89 7.06
C GLU A 124 9.01 0.40 7.39
N TYR A 125 8.88 0.04 8.67
CA TYR A 125 8.80 -1.35 9.12
C TYR A 125 7.59 -2.05 8.50
N PHE A 126 6.41 -1.44 8.60
CA PHE A 126 5.18 -2.02 8.06
C PHE A 126 5.16 -2.02 6.54
N ALA A 127 5.74 -1.02 5.88
CA ALA A 127 5.91 -1.02 4.43
C ALA A 127 6.82 -2.15 3.97
N ASN A 128 7.98 -2.31 4.61
CA ASN A 128 8.93 -3.39 4.35
C ASN A 128 8.26 -4.76 4.45
N SER A 129 7.50 -4.98 5.53
CA SER A 129 6.77 -6.22 5.76
C SER A 129 5.71 -6.50 4.70
N GLN A 130 4.84 -5.54 4.41
CA GLN A 130 3.70 -5.79 3.51
C GLN A 130 4.13 -5.94 2.05
N ILE A 131 5.00 -5.07 1.54
CA ILE A 131 5.51 -5.16 0.17
C ILE A 131 6.41 -6.39 0.02
N GLY A 132 7.29 -6.69 0.99
CA GLY A 132 8.11 -7.89 0.94
C GLY A 132 7.29 -9.18 0.85
N ASN A 133 6.20 -9.26 1.63
CA ASN A 133 5.27 -10.40 1.57
C ASN A 133 4.51 -10.45 0.24
N MET A 134 4.08 -9.31 -0.29
CA MET A 134 3.43 -9.24 -1.60
C MET A 134 4.36 -9.74 -2.71
N ILE A 135 5.61 -9.25 -2.75
CA ILE A 135 6.62 -9.66 -3.74
C ILE A 135 6.88 -11.16 -3.64
N ARG A 136 7.08 -11.68 -2.41
CA ARG A 136 7.30 -13.12 -2.18
C ARG A 136 6.11 -13.95 -2.66
N TRP A 137 4.89 -13.49 -2.37
CA TRP A 137 3.69 -14.14 -2.86
C TRP A 137 3.64 -14.09 -4.39
N THR A 138 3.94 -12.98 -5.04
CA THR A 138 3.95 -12.88 -6.50
C THR A 138 4.94 -13.83 -7.15
N GLN A 139 6.18 -13.86 -6.64
CA GLN A 139 7.26 -14.68 -7.20
C GLN A 139 7.03 -16.18 -7.00
N TYR A 140 6.57 -16.60 -5.81
CA TYR A 140 6.58 -18.01 -5.42
C TYR A 140 5.22 -18.58 -5.01
N GLY A 141 4.27 -17.72 -4.66
CA GLY A 141 3.00 -18.10 -4.04
C GLY A 141 1.78 -17.99 -4.95
N ILE A 142 1.84 -17.20 -6.03
CA ILE A 142 0.65 -16.77 -6.79
C ILE A 142 -0.08 -17.93 -7.49
N ASP A 143 0.63 -19.00 -7.84
CA ASP A 143 0.02 -20.20 -8.45
C ASP A 143 -0.58 -21.15 -7.40
N ARG A 144 -0.21 -20.97 -6.13
CA ARG A 144 -0.62 -21.84 -5.01
C ARG A 144 -1.69 -21.19 -4.14
N PHE A 145 -1.66 -19.86 -4.04
CA PHE A 145 -2.46 -19.09 -3.12
C PHE A 145 -3.14 -17.95 -3.88
N GLY A 146 -4.47 -17.93 -3.89
CA GLY A 146 -5.22 -16.83 -4.45
C GLY A 146 -4.99 -15.51 -3.71
N PRO A 147 -5.36 -14.35 -4.30
CA PRO A 147 -5.10 -13.01 -3.75
C PRO A 147 -5.79 -12.77 -2.39
N GLY A 148 -6.82 -13.56 -2.05
CA GLY A 148 -7.43 -13.53 -0.72
C GLY A 148 -6.46 -13.83 0.43
N ASN A 149 -5.38 -14.59 0.17
CA ASN A 149 -4.35 -14.85 1.19
C ASN A 149 -3.52 -13.60 1.54
N LEU A 150 -3.35 -12.65 0.61
CA LEU A 150 -2.72 -11.35 0.90
C LEU A 150 -3.57 -10.50 1.85
N LYS A 151 -4.90 -10.57 1.69
CA LYS A 151 -5.86 -9.85 2.52
C LYS A 151 -5.79 -10.33 3.98
N TYR A 152 -6.05 -11.63 4.18
CA TYR A 152 -6.29 -12.19 5.51
C TYR A 152 -5.01 -12.45 6.31
N ASN A 153 -3.95 -12.96 5.67
CA ASN A 153 -2.77 -13.39 6.44
C ASN A 153 -1.76 -12.27 6.68
N TYR A 154 -1.75 -11.22 5.86
CA TYR A 154 -0.66 -10.24 5.87
C TYR A 154 -1.15 -8.81 6.09
N SER A 155 -2.17 -8.37 5.36
CA SER A 155 -2.64 -6.98 5.46
C SER A 155 -3.36 -6.72 6.79
N GLU A 156 -4.28 -7.60 7.17
CA GLU A 156 -5.05 -7.49 8.41
C GLU A 156 -4.18 -7.67 9.66
N PHE A 157 -3.34 -8.70 9.68
CA PHE A 157 -2.41 -8.94 10.80
C PHE A 157 -1.43 -7.79 10.99
N ALA A 158 -0.75 -7.35 9.92
CA ALA A 158 0.20 -6.24 10.01
C ALA A 158 -0.48 -4.95 10.47
N ARG A 159 -1.69 -4.65 9.98
CA ARG A 159 -2.46 -3.49 10.44
C ARG A 159 -2.82 -3.60 11.92
N ASN A 160 -3.30 -4.76 12.38
CA ASN A 160 -3.66 -4.96 13.78
C ASN A 160 -2.44 -4.80 14.70
N LEU A 161 -1.28 -5.29 14.27
CA LEU A 161 -0.02 -5.11 14.99
C LEU A 161 0.40 -3.64 15.00
N MET A 162 0.27 -2.92 13.89
CA MET A 162 0.54 -1.48 13.82
C MET A 162 -0.35 -0.72 14.80
N LEU A 163 -1.65 -1.00 14.81
CA LEU A 163 -2.60 -0.39 15.74
C LEU A 163 -2.27 -0.69 17.19
N PHE A 164 -1.79 -1.90 17.50
CA PHE A 164 -1.33 -2.25 18.84
C PHE A 164 -0.11 -1.42 19.26
N ILE A 165 0.90 -1.31 18.39
CA ILE A 165 2.11 -0.50 18.65
C ILE A 165 1.75 0.97 18.84
N LEU A 166 0.91 1.53 17.97
CA LEU A 166 0.48 2.93 18.07
C LEU A 166 -0.29 3.20 19.36
N LYS A 167 -1.16 2.28 19.80
CA LYS A 167 -1.85 2.41 21.09
C LYS A 167 -0.89 2.43 22.28
N ASP A 168 0.12 1.56 22.27
CA ASP A 168 1.15 1.54 23.32
C ASP A 168 1.95 2.84 23.35
N LEU A 169 2.30 3.39 22.18
CA LEU A 169 2.97 4.69 22.08
C LEU A 169 2.09 5.84 22.58
N ILE A 170 0.81 5.86 22.22
CA ILE A 170 -0.15 6.86 22.70
C ILE A 170 -0.28 6.80 24.22
N ASN A 171 -0.28 5.61 24.82
CA ASN A 171 -0.41 5.46 26.28
C ASN A 171 0.85 5.87 27.06
N LYS A 172 2.00 5.97 26.40
CA LYS A 172 3.27 6.39 26.99
C LYS A 172 3.51 7.92 26.93
N CYS A 173 2.66 8.66 26.22
CA CYS A 173 2.74 10.11 26.01
C CYS A 173 1.62 10.87 26.74
#